data_AF-A0A6I8UQG6-F1
#
_entry.id   AF-A0A6I8UQG6-F1
#
_cell.length_a   1.000
_cell.length_b   1.000
_cell.length_c   1.000
_cell.angle_alpha   90.00
_cell.angle_beta   90.00
_cell.angle_gamma   90.00
#
_symmetry.space_group_name_H-M   'P 1'
#
loop_
_entity.id
_entity.type
_entity.pdbx_description
1 polymer ?
#
loop_
_entity_poly.entity_id
_entity_poly.type
_entity_poly.pdbx_seq_one_letter_code
_entity_poly.pdbx_strand_id
1 'polypeptide(L)'
;MAPQANSTETAFVSKTQHYLKVKKPLLERQRRARMNKCLDTLKTLVAEFQGDDAILRLDKAEMLEAALVFMRKQVVKQQAPVSPLPMNSFKNGYMNAVSEISRVMACTPAMSVDIGKTVMTHLGVEFQRMLQSDQQQPTPTQLESSSRPASPASSGYHSDAEESEAAASPKPDTMWRPW
;
A
#
# COMPACT_ATOMS: atom_id res chain seq x y z
N MET A 1 11.14 13.01 78.35
CA MET A 1 11.56 13.34 76.97
C MET A 1 11.61 12.05 76.17
N ALA A 2 10.70 11.85 75.22
CA ALA A 2 10.74 10.72 74.30
C ALA A 2 11.36 11.20 72.97
N PRO A 3 12.32 10.49 72.38
CA PRO A 3 12.80 10.84 71.05
C PRO A 3 11.85 10.20 70.01
N GLN A 4 11.38 11.02 69.08
CA GLN A 4 10.73 10.53 67.86
C GLN A 4 11.80 10.03 66.90
N ALA A 5 11.76 8.73 66.58
CA ALA A 5 12.48 8.17 65.46
C ALA A 5 11.70 8.48 64.18
N ASN A 6 12.13 9.50 63.46
CA ASN A 6 11.69 9.78 62.11
C ASN A 6 12.37 8.77 61.17
N SER A 7 11.70 7.64 60.93
CA SER A 7 12.20 6.61 60.02
C SER A 7 12.04 7.09 58.58
N THR A 8 13.14 7.56 57.99
CA THR A 8 13.28 7.75 56.55
C THR A 8 13.17 6.39 55.86
N GLU A 9 11.96 6.04 55.46
CA GLU A 9 11.61 4.81 54.75
C GLU A 9 12.02 4.92 53.28
N THR A 10 13.33 4.89 53.00
CA THR A 10 13.85 4.64 51.65
C THR A 10 13.75 3.15 51.34
N ALA A 11 12.51 2.69 51.09
CA ALA A 11 12.25 1.32 50.67
C ALA A 11 12.96 1.04 49.33
N PHE A 12 13.92 0.10 49.33
CA PHE A 12 14.53 -0.46 48.13
C PHE A 12 13.46 -1.16 47.28
N VAL A 13 12.87 -0.45 46.32
CA VAL A 13 11.91 -1.02 45.37
C VAL A 13 12.65 -2.03 44.50
N SER A 14 12.27 -3.31 44.61
CA SER A 14 12.82 -4.37 43.75
C SER A 14 12.70 -4.00 42.27
N LYS A 15 13.69 -4.41 41.45
CA LYS A 15 13.72 -4.16 39.99
C LYS A 15 12.37 -4.51 39.33
N THR A 16 11.73 -5.59 39.76
CA THR A 16 10.40 -6.02 39.28
C THR A 16 9.30 -5.03 39.66
N GLN A 17 9.29 -4.54 40.89
CA GLN A 17 8.30 -3.55 41.34
C GLN A 17 8.49 -2.20 40.63
N HIS A 18 9.74 -1.78 40.42
CA HIS A 18 10.04 -0.57 39.65
C HIS A 18 9.57 -0.72 38.20
N TYR A 19 9.79 -1.88 37.58
CA TYR A 19 9.27 -2.16 36.24
C TYR A 19 7.74 -2.06 36.17
N LEU A 20 7.02 -2.74 37.08
CA LEU A 20 5.56 -2.80 37.04
C LEU A 20 4.88 -1.47 37.39
N LYS A 21 5.43 -0.70 38.34
CA LYS A 21 4.83 0.54 38.83
C LYS A 21 5.27 1.78 38.05
N VAL A 22 6.45 1.77 37.44
CA VAL A 22 7.02 2.96 36.79
C VAL A 22 7.25 2.72 35.29
N LYS A 23 8.10 1.77 34.93
CA LYS A 23 8.54 1.60 33.54
C LYS A 23 7.40 1.14 32.62
N LYS A 24 6.63 0.14 33.03
CA LYS A 24 5.51 -0.40 32.23
C LYS A 24 4.42 0.67 32.00
N PRO A 25 3.91 1.41 33.00
CA PRO A 25 2.96 2.51 32.78
C PRO A 25 3.52 3.63 31.88
N LEU A 26 4.81 3.96 32.01
CA LEU A 26 5.46 4.96 31.17
C LEU A 26 5.49 4.53 29.69
N LEU A 27 5.95 3.31 29.41
CA LEU A 27 5.99 2.75 28.05
C LEU A 27 4.60 2.68 27.43
N GLU A 28 3.60 2.34 28.24
CA GLU A 28 2.22 2.27 27.79
C GLU A 28 1.66 3.65 27.43
N ARG A 29 1.95 4.68 28.24
CA ARG A 29 1.59 6.06 27.91
C ARG A 29 2.26 6.50 26.61
N GLN A 30 3.55 6.17 26.41
CA GLN A 30 4.27 6.48 25.17
C GLN A 30 3.66 5.74 23.96
N ARG A 31 3.29 4.46 24.11
CA ARG A 31 2.59 3.71 23.05
C ARG A 31 1.26 4.38 22.69
N ARG A 32 0.42 4.71 23.68
CA ARG A 32 -0.87 5.39 23.47
C ARG A 32 -0.71 6.75 22.80
N ALA A 33 0.30 7.52 23.19
CA ALA A 33 0.60 8.82 22.55
C ALA A 33 0.95 8.65 21.06
N ARG A 34 1.81 7.68 20.73
CA ARG A 34 2.13 7.38 19.32
C ARG A 34 0.89 6.95 18.53
N MET A 35 0.08 6.06 19.09
CA MET A 35 -1.15 5.59 18.45
C MET A 35 -2.11 6.75 18.16
N ASN A 36 -2.36 7.62 19.14
CA ASN A 36 -3.23 8.78 18.94
C ASN A 36 -2.67 9.72 17.86
N LYS A 37 -1.37 10.01 17.87
CA LYS A 37 -0.74 10.83 16.82
C LYS A 37 -0.96 10.26 15.43
N CYS A 38 -0.83 8.94 15.25
CA CYS A 38 -1.09 8.28 13.97
C CYS A 38 -2.57 8.40 13.56
N LEU A 39 -3.51 8.25 14.51
CA LEU A 39 -4.94 8.40 14.23
C LEU A 39 -5.29 9.85 13.83
N ASP A 40 -4.68 10.85 14.47
CA ASP A 40 -4.90 12.25 14.15
C ASP A 40 -4.34 12.59 12.75
N THR A 41 -3.14 12.11 12.41
CA THR A 41 -2.59 12.25 11.06
C THR A 41 -3.46 11.56 10.01
N LEU A 42 -3.97 10.36 10.32
CA LEU A 42 -4.86 9.62 9.41
C LEU A 42 -6.15 10.39 9.14
N LYS A 43 -6.76 11.01 10.17
CA LYS A 43 -7.94 11.87 10.01
C LYS A 43 -7.69 12.99 9.03
N THR A 44 -6.60 13.74 9.22
CA THR A 44 -6.24 14.87 8.37
C THR A 44 -6.07 14.44 6.91
N LEU A 45 -5.29 13.37 6.67
CA LEU A 45 -5.06 12.88 5.31
C LEU A 45 -6.37 12.44 4.65
N VAL A 46 -7.21 11.67 5.35
CA VAL A 46 -8.47 11.17 4.79
C VAL A 46 -9.46 12.32 4.51
N ALA A 47 -9.49 13.35 5.36
CA ALA A 47 -10.28 14.57 5.13
C ALA A 47 -9.79 15.34 3.89
N GLU A 48 -8.48 15.58 3.79
CA GLU A 48 -7.85 16.28 2.65
C GLU A 48 -8.10 15.56 1.31
N PHE A 49 -7.90 14.24 1.27
CA PHE A 49 -8.07 13.46 0.03
C PHE A 49 -9.53 13.30 -0.39
N GLN A 50 -10.49 13.36 0.55
CA GLN A 50 -11.92 13.30 0.24
C GLN A 50 -12.58 14.67 0.09
N GLY A 51 -11.92 15.74 0.54
CA GLY A 51 -12.48 17.08 0.59
C GLY A 51 -13.63 17.21 1.60
N ASP A 52 -13.59 16.44 2.69
CA ASP A 52 -14.64 16.40 3.71
C ASP A 52 -14.09 16.59 5.13
N ASP A 53 -14.23 17.80 5.65
CA ASP A 53 -13.78 18.19 6.99
C ASP A 53 -14.62 17.55 8.12
N ALA A 54 -15.79 16.97 7.83
CA ALA A 54 -16.58 16.26 8.83
C ALA A 54 -15.81 15.05 9.40
N ILE A 55 -14.88 14.49 8.62
CA ILE A 55 -14.03 13.35 8.99
C ILE A 55 -13.17 13.65 10.23
N LEU A 56 -12.77 14.91 10.43
CA LEU A 56 -11.95 15.31 11.59
C LEU A 56 -12.71 15.11 12.92
N ARG A 57 -14.04 15.22 12.88
CA ARG A 57 -14.93 15.11 14.05
C ARG A 57 -15.38 13.69 14.38
N LEU A 58 -15.09 12.72 13.53
CA LEU A 58 -15.46 11.31 13.73
C LEU A 58 -14.82 10.75 15.00
N ASP A 59 -15.47 9.75 15.60
CA ASP A 59 -14.83 9.02 16.69
C ASP A 59 -13.68 8.11 16.17
N LYS A 60 -13.10 7.29 17.05
CA LYS A 60 -11.98 6.42 16.67
C LYS A 60 -12.41 5.24 15.77
N ALA A 61 -13.60 4.70 15.97
CA ALA A 61 -14.09 3.56 15.20
C ALA A 61 -14.60 4.01 13.82
N GLU A 62 -15.41 5.06 13.80
CA GLU A 62 -15.96 5.67 12.59
C GLU A 62 -14.85 6.16 11.66
N MET A 63 -13.80 6.79 12.20
CA MET A 63 -12.67 7.22 11.39
C MET A 63 -11.93 6.04 10.74
N LEU A 64 -11.73 4.94 11.46
CA LEU A 64 -11.07 3.75 10.91
C LEU A 64 -11.91 3.12 9.80
N GLU A 65 -13.23 3.11 9.95
CA GLU A 65 -14.15 2.65 8.89
C GLU A 65 -14.09 3.57 7.67
N ALA A 66 -14.15 4.90 7.86
CA ALA A 66 -14.02 5.87 6.78
C ALA A 66 -12.70 5.71 6.02
N ALA A 67 -11.59 5.50 6.74
CA ALA A 67 -10.29 5.23 6.14
C ALA A 67 -10.26 3.92 5.35
N LEU A 68 -10.89 2.84 5.83
CA LEU A 68 -10.99 1.58 5.11
C LEU A 68 -11.82 1.72 3.82
N VAL A 69 -12.94 2.42 3.88
CA VAL A 69 -13.78 2.70 2.70
C VAL A 69 -12.99 3.53 1.68
N PHE A 70 -12.28 4.57 2.13
CA PHE A 70 -11.39 5.36 1.29
C PHE A 70 -10.34 4.48 0.59
N MET A 71 -9.60 3.66 1.35
CA MET A 71 -8.56 2.79 0.77
C MET A 71 -9.13 1.78 -0.23
N ARG A 72 -10.29 1.16 0.06
CA ARG A 72 -10.94 0.26 -0.90
C ARG A 72 -11.31 0.97 -2.19
N LYS A 73 -11.87 2.18 -2.10
CA LYS A 73 -12.16 3.01 -3.29
C LYS A 73 -10.90 3.33 -4.08
N GLN A 74 -9.78 3.65 -3.42
CA GLN A 74 -8.52 3.92 -4.10
C GLN A 74 -7.93 2.68 -4.79
N VAL A 75 -7.96 1.52 -4.13
CA VAL A 75 -7.50 0.26 -4.74
C VAL A 75 -8.34 -0.10 -5.96
N VAL A 76 -9.67 0.03 -5.88
CA VAL A 76 -10.56 -0.19 -7.03
C VAL A 76 -10.26 0.82 -8.15
N LYS A 77 -10.00 2.10 -7.83
CA LYS A 77 -9.63 3.11 -8.82
C LYS A 77 -8.28 2.81 -9.50
N GLN A 78 -7.33 2.22 -8.78
CA GLN A 78 -6.03 1.81 -9.32
C GLN A 78 -6.09 0.49 -10.11
N GLN A 79 -7.01 -0.41 -9.74
CA GLN A 79 -7.25 -1.67 -10.45
C GLN A 79 -8.25 -1.56 -11.58
N ALA A 80 -9.03 -0.47 -11.64
CA ALA A 80 -9.74 -0.10 -12.85
C ALA A 80 -8.69 -0.04 -13.96
N PRO A 81 -8.92 -0.70 -15.11
CA PRO A 81 -8.00 -0.60 -16.22
C PRO A 81 -7.79 0.89 -16.46
N VAL A 82 -6.55 1.36 -16.28
CA VAL A 82 -6.13 2.68 -16.77
C VAL A 82 -6.80 2.80 -18.12
N SER A 83 -7.68 3.80 -18.30
CA SER A 83 -8.36 3.93 -19.59
C SER A 83 -7.24 3.85 -20.61
N PRO A 84 -7.24 2.88 -21.54
CA PRO A 84 -6.16 2.80 -22.51
C PRO A 84 -6.06 4.20 -23.08
N LEU A 85 -4.87 4.83 -23.00
CA LEU A 85 -4.59 6.17 -23.56
C LEU A 85 -5.49 6.32 -24.77
N PRO A 86 -6.44 7.29 -24.82
CA PRO A 86 -7.61 7.16 -25.67
C PRO A 86 -7.16 6.80 -27.08
N MET A 87 -7.20 5.49 -27.39
CA MET A 87 -6.56 4.95 -28.59
C MET A 87 -7.25 5.55 -29.80
N ASN A 88 -8.52 5.91 -29.60
CA ASN A 88 -9.37 6.69 -30.48
C ASN A 88 -8.82 8.10 -30.78
N SER A 89 -8.29 8.82 -29.80
CA SER A 89 -7.64 10.12 -30.02
C SER A 89 -6.37 9.98 -30.85
N PHE A 90 -5.56 8.95 -30.60
CA PHE A 90 -4.40 8.64 -31.44
C PHE A 90 -4.81 8.25 -32.86
N LYS A 91 -5.79 7.34 -33.02
CA LYS A 91 -6.33 6.90 -34.32
C LYS A 91 -6.84 8.09 -35.14
N ASN A 92 -7.57 8.99 -34.51
CA ASN A 92 -8.07 10.21 -35.14
C ASN A 92 -6.92 11.15 -35.55
N GLY A 93 -5.93 11.36 -34.67
CA GLY A 93 -4.74 12.15 -34.98
C GLY A 93 -3.91 11.57 -36.13
N TYR A 94 -3.78 10.23 -36.17
CA TYR A 94 -3.12 9.52 -37.26
C TYR A 94 -3.84 9.73 -38.59
N MET A 95 -5.17 9.52 -38.64
CA MET A 95 -5.95 9.73 -39.85
C MET A 95 -5.88 11.19 -40.35
N ASN A 96 -5.88 12.16 -39.44
CA ASN A 96 -5.71 13.57 -39.80
C ASN A 96 -4.33 13.83 -40.41
N ALA A 97 -3.26 13.27 -39.83
CA ALA A 97 -1.92 13.39 -40.38
C ALA A 97 -1.80 12.73 -41.77
N VAL A 98 -2.37 11.55 -41.97
CA VAL A 98 -2.41 10.87 -43.28
C VAL A 98 -3.18 11.69 -44.31
N SER A 99 -4.29 12.30 -43.93
CA SER A 99 -5.08 13.17 -44.82
C SER A 99 -4.27 14.40 -45.23
N GLU A 100 -3.51 14.97 -44.30
CA GLU A 100 -2.64 16.12 -44.59
C GLU A 100 -1.45 15.75 -45.47
N ILE A 101 -0.83 14.59 -45.24
CA ILE A 101 0.22 14.03 -46.11
C ILE A 101 -0.33 13.84 -47.53
N SER A 102 -1.53 13.28 -47.67
CA SER A 102 -2.19 13.13 -48.97
C SER A 102 -2.40 14.49 -49.65
N ARG A 103 -2.83 15.51 -48.91
CA ARG A 103 -3.05 16.87 -49.42
C ARG A 103 -1.74 17.52 -49.88
N VAL A 104 -0.68 17.44 -49.05
CA VAL A 104 0.64 18.01 -49.36
C VAL A 104 1.24 17.35 -50.60
N MET A 105 1.19 16.02 -50.69
CA MET A 105 1.69 15.31 -51.87
C MET A 105 0.92 15.67 -53.14
N ALA A 106 -0.41 15.86 -53.06
CA ALA A 106 -1.24 16.28 -54.19
C ALA A 106 -0.97 17.73 -54.64
N CYS A 107 -0.60 18.62 -53.72
CA CYS A 107 -0.29 20.02 -54.01
C CYS A 107 1.19 20.25 -54.39
N THR A 108 2.05 19.24 -54.31
CA THR A 108 3.48 19.38 -54.60
C THR A 108 3.75 19.25 -56.10
N PRO A 109 4.27 20.30 -56.78
CA PRO A 109 4.61 20.23 -58.21
C PRO A 109 5.66 19.15 -58.48
N ALA A 110 5.50 18.40 -59.58
CA ALA A 110 6.40 17.34 -60.01
C ALA A 110 6.55 16.14 -59.03
N MET A 111 5.59 15.93 -58.11
CA MET A 111 5.54 14.73 -57.27
C MET A 111 5.18 13.49 -58.10
N SER A 112 5.93 12.41 -57.94
CA SER A 112 5.61 11.13 -58.59
C SER A 112 4.39 10.48 -57.96
N VAL A 113 3.44 10.08 -58.81
CA VAL A 113 2.21 9.36 -58.42
C VAL A 113 2.54 8.01 -57.79
N ASP A 114 3.61 7.34 -58.23
CA ASP A 114 4.01 6.03 -57.70
C ASP A 114 4.57 6.15 -56.28
N ILE A 115 5.29 7.24 -56.00
CA ILE A 115 5.76 7.57 -54.65
C ILE A 115 4.56 7.85 -53.73
N GLY A 116 3.60 8.66 -54.19
CA GLY A 116 2.38 8.94 -53.43
C GLY A 116 1.60 7.66 -53.10
N LYS A 117 1.41 6.76 -54.07
CA LYS A 117 0.77 5.45 -53.85
C LYS A 117 1.52 4.60 -52.84
N THR A 118 2.84 4.55 -52.93
CA THR A 118 3.69 3.77 -52.02
C THR A 118 3.55 4.27 -50.57
N VAL A 119 3.63 5.59 -50.37
CA VAL A 119 3.50 6.22 -49.06
C VAL A 119 2.11 5.96 -48.47
N MET A 120 1.03 6.20 -49.24
CA MET A 120 -0.34 6.01 -48.75
C MET A 120 -0.65 4.54 -48.42
N THR A 121 -0.12 3.61 -49.22
CA THR A 121 -0.25 2.17 -48.95
C THR A 121 0.47 1.79 -47.65
N HIS A 122 1.70 2.28 -47.45
CA HIS A 122 2.45 2.00 -46.24
C HIS A 122 1.73 2.54 -44.99
N LEU A 123 1.21 3.77 -45.03
CA LEU A 123 0.45 4.37 -43.93
C LEU A 123 -0.85 3.57 -43.63
N GLY A 124 -1.54 3.08 -44.66
CA GLY A 124 -2.72 2.22 -44.47
C GLY A 124 -2.39 0.89 -43.79
N VAL A 125 -1.30 0.23 -44.19
CA VAL A 125 -0.84 -1.04 -43.59
C VAL A 125 -0.44 -0.86 -42.12
N GLU A 126 0.32 0.22 -41.81
CA GLU A 126 0.69 0.53 -40.43
C GLU A 126 -0.53 0.82 -39.55
N PHE A 127 -1.53 1.54 -40.06
CA PHE A 127 -2.77 1.77 -39.33
C PHE A 127 -3.53 0.47 -39.04
N GLN A 128 -3.59 -0.44 -40.02
CA GLN A 128 -4.23 -1.75 -39.84
C GLN A 128 -3.47 -2.64 -38.85
N ARG A 129 -2.13 -2.56 -38.80
CA ARG A 129 -1.31 -3.25 -37.79
C ARG A 129 -1.62 -2.73 -36.40
N MET A 130 -1.75 -1.41 -36.25
CA MET A 130 -2.09 -0.78 -34.97
C MET A 130 -3.49 -1.17 -34.47
N LEU A 131 -4.47 -1.30 -35.38
CA LEU A 131 -5.82 -1.77 -35.03
C LEU A 131 -5.81 -3.22 -34.50
N GLN A 132 -4.90 -4.06 -34.98
CA GLN A 132 -4.77 -5.45 -34.52
C GLN A 132 -4.10 -5.55 -33.14
N SER A 133 -3.16 -4.65 -32.81
CA SER A 133 -2.55 -4.62 -31.48
C SER A 133 -3.51 -4.23 -30.35
N ASP A 134 -4.64 -3.58 -30.66
CA ASP A 134 -5.68 -3.22 -29.69
C ASP A 134 -6.58 -4.41 -29.29
N GLN A 135 -6.52 -5.53 -30.03
CA GLN A 135 -7.32 -6.74 -29.74
C GLN A 135 -6.60 -7.79 -28.89
N GLN A 136 -5.29 -7.65 -28.62
CA GLN A 136 -4.59 -8.55 -27.69
C GLN A 136 -4.81 -8.08 -26.25
N GLN A 137 -5.93 -8.52 -25.69
CA GLN A 137 -6.22 -8.46 -24.26
C GLN A 137 -5.13 -9.22 -23.49
N PRO A 138 -4.56 -8.67 -22.40
CA PRO A 138 -3.71 -9.46 -21.52
C PRO A 138 -4.56 -10.54 -20.85
N THR A 139 -4.19 -11.80 -21.07
CA THR A 139 -4.67 -12.92 -20.27
C THR A 139 -4.35 -12.65 -18.79
N PRO A 140 -5.26 -12.95 -17.86
CA PRO A 140 -4.95 -12.87 -16.44
C PRO A 140 -3.91 -13.96 -16.13
N THR A 141 -2.65 -13.57 -15.98
CA THR A 141 -1.63 -14.42 -15.35
C THR A 141 -2.15 -14.77 -13.97
N GLN A 142 -2.51 -16.03 -13.77
CA GLN A 142 -2.81 -16.57 -12.45
C GLN A 142 -1.66 -16.23 -11.51
N LEU A 143 -2.02 -15.74 -10.32
CA LEU A 143 -1.11 -15.63 -9.20
C LEU A 143 -0.61 -17.03 -8.84
N GLU A 144 0.48 -17.47 -9.45
CA GLU A 144 1.31 -18.50 -8.85
C GLU A 144 1.84 -17.92 -7.54
N SER A 145 1.49 -18.62 -6.47
CA SER A 145 1.92 -18.36 -5.11
C SER A 145 3.45 -18.40 -5.03
N SER A 146 4.08 -17.23 -5.09
CA SER A 146 5.48 -17.10 -4.73
C SER A 146 5.68 -17.53 -3.28
N SER A 147 6.22 -18.74 -3.13
CA SER A 147 6.82 -19.26 -1.92
C SER A 147 7.77 -18.20 -1.34
N ARG A 148 7.44 -17.73 -0.13
CA ARG A 148 8.29 -16.80 0.62
C ARG A 148 9.66 -17.47 0.89
N PRO A 149 10.79 -16.77 0.71
CA PRO A 149 12.07 -17.28 1.19
C PRO A 149 12.03 -17.32 2.72
N ALA A 150 12.24 -18.50 3.30
CA ALA A 150 12.46 -18.64 4.73
C ALA A 150 13.77 -17.93 5.09
N SER A 151 13.69 -16.88 5.91
CA SER A 151 14.89 -16.32 6.53
C SER A 151 15.38 -17.26 7.63
N PRO A 152 16.68 -17.59 7.71
CA PRO A 152 17.23 -18.34 8.81
C PRO A 152 17.44 -17.37 9.99
N ALA A 153 16.45 -17.27 10.86
CA ALA A 153 16.71 -16.78 12.21
C ALA A 153 17.46 -17.89 12.96
N SER A 154 18.78 -17.88 12.84
CA SER A 154 19.68 -18.64 13.70
C SER A 154 19.54 -18.11 15.13
N SER A 155 18.70 -18.76 15.93
CA SER A 155 18.82 -18.76 17.38
C SER A 155 19.60 -20.02 17.74
N GLY A 156 20.93 -19.87 17.86
CA GLY A 156 21.83 -20.89 18.37
C GLY A 156 22.22 -20.57 19.81
N TYR A 157 21.36 -20.90 20.76
CA TYR A 157 21.81 -21.24 22.11
C TYR A 157 21.80 -22.76 22.19
N HIS A 158 22.98 -23.37 22.16
CA HIS A 158 23.17 -24.75 22.53
C HIS A 158 24.47 -24.88 23.33
N SER A 159 24.31 -25.33 24.58
CA SER A 159 25.09 -26.39 25.20
C SER A 159 24.32 -26.89 26.44
N ASP A 160 23.72 -28.08 26.31
CA ASP A 160 23.81 -29.28 27.21
C ASP A 160 24.36 -29.08 28.63
N ALA A 161 23.94 -29.78 29.70
CA ALA A 161 23.01 -30.88 30.01
C ALA A 161 22.70 -30.78 31.53
N GLU A 162 21.58 -31.22 32.12
CA GLU A 162 21.24 -32.60 32.51
C GLU A 162 19.79 -32.61 33.09
N GLU A 163 19.02 -33.65 32.74
CA GLU A 163 18.07 -34.43 33.56
C GLU A 163 17.04 -33.76 34.51
N SER A 164 15.74 -33.87 34.20
CA SER A 164 14.71 -34.51 35.07
C SER A 164 13.25 -34.32 34.61
N GLU A 165 12.56 -35.46 34.57
CA GLU A 165 11.12 -35.82 34.65
C GLU A 165 9.96 -34.80 34.46
N ALA A 166 9.03 -35.24 33.60
CA ALA A 166 7.56 -35.26 33.72
C ALA A 166 6.79 -33.99 34.12
N ALA A 167 5.99 -33.45 33.19
CA ALA A 167 4.54 -33.24 33.37
C ALA A 167 3.88 -32.67 32.10
N ALA A 168 2.62 -33.01 31.91
CA ALA A 168 1.78 -32.77 30.74
C ALA A 168 1.70 -31.31 30.25
N SER A 169 1.61 -31.17 28.92
CA SER A 169 1.29 -29.93 28.21
C SER A 169 -0.05 -29.32 28.62
N PRO A 170 -0.11 -27.99 28.80
CA PRO A 170 -1.25 -27.20 28.39
C PRO A 170 -0.89 -26.43 27.11
N LYS A 171 -1.68 -26.65 26.05
CA LYS A 171 -1.66 -25.79 24.85
C LYS A 171 -2.03 -24.36 25.29
N PRO A 172 -1.25 -23.32 25.01
CA PRO A 172 -1.74 -21.97 25.12
C PRO A 172 -2.62 -21.68 23.90
N ASP A 173 -3.94 -21.73 24.11
CA ASP A 173 -4.87 -21.08 23.19
C ASP A 173 -4.48 -19.60 23.09
N THR A 174 -4.05 -19.20 21.91
CA THR A 174 -3.78 -17.82 21.52
C THR A 174 -5.10 -17.07 21.37
N MET A 175 -5.87 -16.98 22.45
CA MET A 175 -6.99 -16.05 22.52
C MET A 175 -6.42 -14.67 22.79
N TRP A 176 -6.41 -13.84 21.75
CA TRP A 176 -6.29 -12.40 21.88
C TRP A 176 -7.23 -11.92 22.99
N ARG A 177 -6.65 -11.35 24.06
CA ARG A 177 -7.42 -10.71 25.13
C ARG A 177 -7.45 -9.20 24.87
N PRO A 178 -8.62 -8.59 24.69
CA PRO A 178 -8.72 -7.13 24.69
C PRO A 178 -8.38 -6.61 26.08
N TRP A 179 -7.78 -5.41 26.11
CA TRP A 179 -7.45 -4.67 27.33
C TRP A 179 -8.67 -4.00 27.93
#